data_AF-A0A6L3X7A1-F1
#
_entry.id   AF-A0A6L3X7A1-F1
#
_cell.length_a   1.000
_cell.length_b   1.000
_cell.length_c   1.000
_cell.angle_alpha   90.00
_cell.angle_beta   90.00
_cell.angle_gamma   90.00
#
_symmetry.space_group_name_H-M   'P 1'
#
loop_
_entity.id
_entity.type
_entity.pdbx_description
1 polymer ?
#
loop_
_entity_poly.entity_id
_entity_poly.type
_entity_poly.pdbx_seq_one_letter_code
_entity_poly.pdbx_strand_id
1 'polypeptide(L)'
;NSLGPVLEKVPEENDEVMHEAQQAVVDEAKLEEEMGDLLFATVNLSRHLGVKAETALQKANIKFERRFREVERIVASRGLEMSGIDLDAMEEVWQEVKRQEHDL
;
A
#
# COMPACT_ATOMS: atom_id res chain seq x y z
N ASN A 1 -20.43 21.33 1.20
CA ASN A 1 -19.31 20.42 1.52
C ASN A 1 -18.83 19.76 0.24
N SER A 2 -17.92 20.42 -0.49
CA SER A 2 -17.29 19.83 -1.67
C SER A 2 -16.15 18.91 -1.24
N LEU A 3 -16.08 17.73 -1.84
CA LEU A 3 -14.95 16.80 -1.71
C LEU A 3 -13.69 17.33 -2.41
N GLY A 4 -13.82 18.31 -3.32
CA GLY A 4 -12.75 18.85 -4.17
C GLY A 4 -11.44 19.15 -3.44
N PRO A 5 -11.42 20.03 -2.43
CA PRO A 5 -10.17 20.40 -1.75
C PRO A 5 -9.43 19.23 -1.08
N VAL A 6 -10.17 18.21 -0.63
CA VAL A 6 -9.57 17.04 0.04
C VAL A 6 -9.09 16.00 -0.99
N LEU A 7 -9.77 15.91 -2.13
CA LEU A 7 -9.37 15.06 -3.24
C LEU A 7 -8.10 15.57 -3.93
N GLU A 8 -7.89 16.89 -3.96
CA GLU A 8 -6.69 17.51 -4.53
C GLU A 8 -5.48 17.39 -3.59
N LYS A 9 -5.70 17.36 -2.27
CA LYS A 9 -4.61 17.32 -1.29
C LYS A 9 -3.83 16.01 -1.30
N VAL A 10 -4.48 14.85 -1.47
CA VAL A 10 -3.75 13.56 -1.49
C VAL A 10 -2.73 13.47 -2.64
N PRO A 11 -3.06 13.83 -3.90
CA PRO A 11 -2.08 13.96 -4.97
C PRO A 11 -0.96 14.97 -4.68
N GLU A 12 -1.30 16.13 -4.12
CA GLU A 12 -0.33 17.19 -3.76
C GLU A 12 0.74 16.67 -2.78
N GLU A 13 0.32 16.09 -1.65
CA GLU A 13 1.24 15.54 -0.65
C GLU A 13 2.08 14.38 -1.21
N ASN A 14 1.51 13.58 -2.11
CA ASN A 14 2.26 12.53 -2.78
C ASN A 14 3.36 13.10 -3.68
N ASP A 15 3.08 14.20 -4.39
CA ASP A 15 4.07 14.87 -5.22
C ASP A 15 5.18 15.52 -4.35
N GLU A 16 4.85 16.05 -3.17
CA GLU A 16 5.81 16.59 -2.19
C GLU A 16 6.73 15.49 -1.62
N VAL A 17 6.17 14.34 -1.21
CA VAL A 17 6.96 13.16 -0.82
C VAL A 17 7.91 12.73 -1.93
N MET A 18 7.42 12.63 -3.17
CA MET A 18 8.24 12.21 -4.31
C MET A 18 9.31 13.25 -4.63
N HIS A 19 9.02 14.55 -4.48
CA HIS A 19 9.98 15.62 -4.64
C HIS A 19 11.16 15.47 -3.67
N GLU A 20 10.88 15.30 -2.37
CA GLU A 20 11.92 15.16 -1.35
C GLU A 20 12.69 13.83 -1.50
N ALA A 21 12.02 12.75 -1.87
CA ALA A 21 12.66 11.44 -2.09
C ALA A 21 13.58 11.38 -3.33
N GLN A 22 13.39 12.27 -4.32
CA GLN A 22 14.14 12.29 -5.57
C GLN A 22 15.29 13.32 -5.59
N GLN A 23 15.54 14.01 -4.49
CA GLN A 23 16.66 14.93 -4.38
C GLN A 23 18.00 14.21 -4.53
N ALA A 24 19.01 14.92 -5.03
CA ALA A 24 20.38 14.38 -5.13
C ALA A 24 20.98 14.03 -3.75
N VAL A 25 20.56 14.75 -2.71
CA VAL A 25 20.80 14.45 -1.30
C VAL A 25 19.46 14.59 -0.60
N VAL A 26 18.95 13.49 -0.03
CA VAL A 26 17.67 13.45 0.65
C VAL A 26 17.81 14.07 2.05
N ASP A 27 16.94 15.02 2.36
CA ASP A 27 16.75 15.50 3.73
C ASP A 27 15.73 14.60 4.43
N GLU A 28 16.22 13.72 5.32
CA GLU A 28 15.40 12.73 6.02
C GLU A 28 14.30 13.37 6.88
N ALA A 29 14.54 14.55 7.44
CA ALA A 29 13.56 15.23 8.29
C ALA A 29 12.39 15.80 7.47
N LYS A 30 12.70 16.40 6.31
CA LYS A 30 11.68 16.86 5.37
C LYS A 30 10.89 15.70 4.79
N LEU A 31 11.57 14.61 4.38
CA LEU A 31 10.89 13.44 3.86
C LEU A 31 9.93 12.82 4.89
N GLU A 32 10.30 12.80 6.17
CA GLU A 32 9.43 12.36 7.26
C GLU A 32 8.22 13.29 7.45
N GLU A 33 8.42 14.61 7.36
CA GLU A 33 7.35 15.62 7.40
C GLU A 33 6.32 15.40 6.29
N GLU A 34 6.76 15.36 5.02
CA GLU A 34 5.86 15.17 3.88
C GLU A 34 5.14 13.80 3.92
N MET A 35 5.82 12.75 4.41
CA MET A 35 5.19 11.45 4.60
C MET A 35 4.07 11.52 5.65
N GLY A 36 4.27 12.30 6.71
CA GLY A 36 3.26 12.58 7.73
C GLY A 36 2.03 13.28 7.16
N ASP A 37 2.24 14.29 6.32
CA ASP A 37 1.16 15.05 5.71
C ASP A 37 0.39 14.23 4.67
N LEU A 38 1.04 13.37 3.88
CA LEU A 38 0.38 12.39 3.02
C LEU A 38 -0.51 11.42 3.82
N LEU A 39 0.00 10.86 4.92
CA LEU A 39 -0.78 9.99 5.80
C LEU A 39 -1.99 10.74 6.39
N PHE A 40 -1.81 11.99 6.80
CA PHE A 40 -2.90 12.82 7.33
C PHE A 40 -3.95 13.15 6.27
N ALA A 41 -3.53 13.49 5.04
CA ALA A 41 -4.42 13.77 3.92
C ALA A 41 -5.29 12.55 3.57
N THR A 42 -4.70 11.35 3.56
CA THR A 42 -5.45 10.10 3.29
C THR A 42 -6.44 9.74 4.41
N VAL A 43 -6.10 10.00 5.68
CA VAL A 43 -7.03 9.86 6.81
C VAL A 43 -8.18 10.86 6.69
N ASN A 44 -7.90 12.11 6.32
CA ASN A 44 -8.93 13.11 6.09
C ASN A 44 -9.84 12.75 4.92
N LEU A 45 -9.30 12.25 3.81
CA LEU A 45 -10.08 11.74 2.70
C LEU A 45 -11.03 10.64 3.17
N SER A 46 -10.53 9.67 3.96
CA SER A 46 -11.35 8.60 4.53
C SER A 46 -12.53 9.16 5.33
N ARG A 47 -12.29 10.17 6.20
CA ARG A 47 -13.34 10.85 6.97
C ARG A 47 -14.39 11.49 6.07
N HIS A 48 -13.97 12.18 5.00
CA HIS A 48 -14.88 12.81 4.04
C HIS A 48 -15.71 11.81 3.23
N LEU A 49 -15.19 10.60 3.01
CA LEU A 49 -15.90 9.48 2.37
C LEU A 49 -16.80 8.70 3.35
N GLY A 50 -16.86 9.09 4.63
CA GLY A 50 -17.60 8.35 5.66
C GLY A 50 -16.96 7.00 6.04
N VAL A 51 -15.67 6.82 5.73
CA VAL A 51 -14.90 5.61 6.02
C VAL A 51 -14.02 5.83 7.25
N LYS A 52 -14.05 4.90 8.21
CA LYS A 52 -13.10 4.89 9.32
C LYS A 52 -11.75 4.37 8.82
N ALA A 53 -10.75 5.25 8.74
CA ALA A 53 -9.42 4.94 8.23
C ALA A 53 -8.79 3.71 8.92
N GLU A 54 -8.82 3.68 10.26
CA GLU A 54 -8.30 2.56 11.05
C GLU A 54 -8.95 1.22 10.68
N THR A 55 -10.28 1.16 10.60
CA THR A 55 -11.00 -0.07 10.22
C THR A 55 -10.70 -0.47 8.76
N ALA A 56 -10.55 0.50 7.86
CA ALA A 56 -10.20 0.22 6.47
C ALA A 56 -8.79 -0.38 6.37
N LEU A 57 -7.82 0.18 7.11
CA LEU A 57 -6.45 -0.33 7.17
C LEU A 57 -6.39 -1.73 7.80
N GLN A 58 -7.11 -1.97 8.91
CA GLN A 58 -7.20 -3.32 9.52
C GLN A 58 -7.70 -4.35 8.52
N LYS A 59 -8.74 -4.04 7.73
CA LYS A 59 -9.25 -4.93 6.68
C LYS A 59 -8.24 -5.14 5.55
N ALA A 60 -7.51 -4.09 5.17
CA ALA A 60 -6.45 -4.19 4.16
C ALA A 60 -5.31 -5.11 4.64
N ASN A 61 -4.91 -5.00 5.91
CA ASN A 61 -3.89 -5.85 6.54
C ASN A 61 -4.32 -7.33 6.58
N ILE A 62 -5.56 -7.62 7.00
CA ILE A 62 -6.09 -8.99 7.00
C ILE A 62 -6.10 -9.58 5.58
N LYS A 63 -6.50 -8.78 4.57
CA LYS A 63 -6.47 -9.20 3.17
C LYS A 63 -5.04 -9.48 2.69
N PHE A 64 -4.09 -8.63 3.03
CA PHE A 64 -2.67 -8.83 2.70
C PHE A 64 -2.13 -10.11 3.35
N GLU A 65 -2.37 -10.31 4.65
CA GLU A 65 -1.94 -11.50 5.38
C GLU A 65 -2.50 -12.77 4.76
N ARG A 66 -3.81 -12.81 4.47
CA ARG A 66 -4.46 -13.96 3.83
C ARG A 66 -3.81 -14.29 2.49
N ARG A 67 -3.57 -13.28 1.65
CA ARG A 67 -2.92 -13.46 0.34
C ARG A 67 -1.49 -13.96 0.49
N PHE A 68 -0.74 -13.37 1.41
CA PHE A 68 0.66 -13.72 1.61
C PHE A 68 0.82 -15.16 2.10
N ARG A 69 -0.04 -15.61 3.02
CA ARG A 69 -0.09 -17.02 3.47
C ARG A 69 -0.36 -17.99 2.32
N GLU A 70 -1.19 -17.58 1.36
CA GLU A 70 -1.48 -18.40 0.18
C GLU A 70 -0.30 -18.42 -0.80
N VAL A 71 0.42 -17.31 -0.95
CA VAL A 71 1.68 -17.27 -1.68
C VAL A 71 2.69 -18.24 -1.07
N GLU A 72 2.89 -18.20 0.26
CA GLU A 72 3.76 -19.14 0.99
C GLU A 72 3.35 -20.61 0.71
N ARG A 73 2.05 -20.91 0.73
CA ARG A 73 1.52 -22.25 0.46
C ARG A 73 1.83 -22.71 -0.96
N ILE A 74 1.63 -21.85 -1.96
CA ILE A 74 1.90 -22.17 -3.36
C ILE A 74 3.40 -22.37 -3.58
N VAL A 75 4.24 -21.49 -3.05
CA VAL A 75 5.71 -21.58 -3.16
C VAL A 75 6.20 -22.89 -2.55
N ALA A 76 5.75 -23.23 -1.33
CA ALA A 76 6.07 -24.50 -0.69
C ALA A 76 5.58 -25.71 -1.50
N SER A 77 4.39 -25.64 -2.11
CA SER A 77 3.88 -26.73 -2.96
C SER A 77 4.71 -26.98 -4.23
N ARG A 78 5.48 -25.97 -4.66
CA ARG A 78 6.44 -26.06 -5.77
C ARG A 78 7.81 -26.58 -5.32
N GLY A 79 7.97 -26.91 -4.03
CA GLY A 79 9.25 -27.36 -3.46
C GLY A 79 10.28 -26.24 -3.32
N LEU A 80 9.82 -24.98 -3.29
CA LEU A 80 10.65 -23.80 -3.16
C LEU A 80 10.52 -23.19 -1.75
N GLU A 81 11.52 -22.43 -1.35
CA GLU A 81 11.53 -21.65 -0.10
C GLU A 81 11.37 -20.17 -0.42
N MET A 82 10.63 -19.43 0.41
CA MET A 82 10.37 -18.00 0.22
C MET A 82 11.67 -17.17 0.14
N SER A 83 12.72 -17.58 0.84
CA SER A 83 14.03 -16.93 0.81
C SER A 83 14.79 -17.14 -0.51
N GLY A 84 14.36 -18.09 -1.34
CA GLY A 84 15.03 -18.49 -2.57
C GLY A 84 14.29 -18.08 -3.84
N ILE A 85 13.13 -17.42 -3.74
CA ILE A 85 12.40 -16.92 -4.90
C ILE A 85 12.74 -15.46 -5.14
N ASP A 86 12.88 -15.09 -6.42
CA ASP A 86 13.04 -13.70 -6.81
C ASP A 86 11.69 -12.94 -6.74
N LEU A 87 11.77 -11.62 -6.83
CA LEU A 87 10.61 -10.74 -6.72
C LEU A 87 9.62 -10.94 -7.87
N ASP A 88 10.09 -11.30 -9.06
CA ASP A 88 9.23 -11.50 -10.23
C ASP A 88 8.39 -12.76 -10.06
N ALA A 89 9.00 -13.86 -9.61
CA ALA A 89 8.31 -15.10 -9.28
C ALA A 89 7.33 -14.92 -8.10
N MET A 90 7.71 -14.14 -7.08
CA MET A 90 6.83 -13.77 -5.98
C MET A 90 5.59 -13.01 -6.48
N GLU A 91 5.79 -12.06 -7.39
CA GLU A 91 4.72 -11.26 -7.98
C GLU A 91 3.81 -12.11 -8.87
N GLU A 92 4.35 -13.06 -9.64
CA GLU A 92 3.54 -14.00 -10.43
C GLU A 92 2.59 -14.81 -9.54
N VAL A 93 3.10 -15.36 -8.43
CA VAL A 93 2.29 -16.13 -7.47
C VAL A 93 1.30 -15.20 -6.76
N TRP A 94 1.71 -13.99 -6.38
CA TRP A 94 0.82 -13.00 -5.78
C TRP A 94 -0.38 -12.65 -6.69
N GLN A 95 -0.13 -12.49 -7.99
CA GLN A 95 -1.19 -12.25 -8.96
C GLN A 95 -2.07 -13.49 -9.18
N GLU A 96 -1.51 -14.71 -9.10
CA GLU A 96 -2.29 -15.96 -9.09
C GLU A 96 -3.27 -16.00 -7.92
N VAL A 97 -2.80 -15.73 -6.69
CA VAL A 97 -3.64 -15.67 -5.48
C VAL A 97 -4.74 -14.62 -5.61
N LYS A 98 -4.41 -13.44 -6.14
CA LYS A 98 -5.40 -12.36 -6.36
C LYS A 98 -6.52 -12.78 -7.32
N ARG A 99 -6.20 -13.53 -8.38
CA ARG A 99 -7.20 -14.04 -9.34
C ARG A 99 -8.12 -15.07 -8.67
N GLN A 100 -7.57 -16.02 -7.93
CA GLN A 100 -8.34 -17.04 -7.22
C GLN A 100 -9.31 -16.45 -6.18
N GLU A 101 -8.94 -15.35 -5.51
CA GLU A 101 -9.84 -14.63 -4.59
C GLU A 101 -10.96 -13.84 -5.28
N HIS A 102 -10.75 -13.38 -6.52
CA HIS A 102 -11.72 -12.58 -7.27
C HIS A 102 -12.79 -13.44 -7.95
N ASP A 103 -12.49 -14.71 -8.19
CA ASP A 103 -13.39 -15.68 -8.85
C ASP A 103 -14.28 -16.47 -7.85
N LEU A 104 -14.27 -16.08 -6.56
CA LEU A 104 -15.12 -16.60 -5.47
C LEU A 104 -16.24 -15.63 -5.10
#